data_AF-A0A923RRJ9-F1
#
_entry.id   AF-A0A923RRJ9-F1
#
_cell.length_a   1.000
_cell.length_b   1.000
_cell.length_c   1.000
_cell.angle_alpha   90.00
_cell.angle_beta   90.00
_cell.angle_gamma   90.00
#
_symmetry.space_group_name_H-M   'P 1'
#
loop_
_entity.id
_entity.type
_entity.pdbx_description
1 polymer ?
#
loop_
_entity_poly.entity_id
_entity_poly.type
_entity_poly.pdbx_seq_one_letter_code
_entity_poly.pdbx_strand_id
1 'polypeptide(L)'
;MATVQQVIAQAQKYIGVSGTDNIFNTWYWGFHCYDAGTYPWCAAFQSYIANELGGLGYDKSAAASGIFNQLPRIADKDVQPGDYVCFNWDGRTDTSWMDHIALVTEFNYSSGYMKVIEGNGGSGGGCVQETVYNNNSSYFTAFCRPQYTGSNNAVDADNGGIDIYYSVMLEDGTILPEIKNLEPDSSGDDFAGIRGREIYGIAIRVTKGNIKYRVRTVDGVLHEFVDGCDFSDYYNGYAGDGEHAIATLEAYLYSPNGDKYIYYRLSPVNQDYYPYQRDMDKNALMDGYAGKVGVPVDRLQMYIG
;
A
#
# COMPACT_ATOMS: atom_id res chain seq x y z
N MET A 1 5.97 -6.86 5.85
CA MET A 1 5.13 -5.83 6.52
C MET A 1 3.84 -6.50 6.98
N ALA A 2 3.09 -5.89 7.91
CA ALA A 2 1.84 -6.48 8.40
C ALA A 2 0.63 -5.96 7.62
N THR A 3 -0.49 -6.69 7.62
CA THR A 3 -1.75 -6.21 7.04
C THR A 3 -2.43 -5.20 7.96
N VAL A 4 -3.38 -4.41 7.43
CA VAL A 4 -4.19 -3.47 8.23
C VAL A 4 -4.89 -4.19 9.39
N GLN A 5 -5.48 -5.36 9.14
CA GLN A 5 -6.19 -6.13 10.16
C GLN A 5 -5.26 -6.62 11.27
N GLN A 6 -4.03 -7.01 10.93
CA GLN A 6 -3.02 -7.40 11.93
C GLN A 6 -2.63 -6.22 12.82
N VAL A 7 -2.54 -5.02 12.26
CA VAL A 7 -2.16 -3.80 12.99
C VAL A 7 -3.27 -3.39 13.95
N ILE A 8 -4.52 -3.37 13.49
CA ILE A 8 -5.68 -3.10 14.33
C ILE A 8 -5.79 -4.14 15.45
N ALA A 9 -5.69 -5.44 15.12
CA ALA A 9 -5.75 -6.51 16.11
C ALA A 9 -4.61 -6.42 17.13
N GLN A 10 -3.42 -6.01 16.71
CA GLN A 10 -2.29 -5.82 17.63
C GLN A 10 -2.53 -4.63 18.58
N ALA A 11 -3.04 -3.51 18.08
CA ALA A 11 -3.39 -2.36 18.91
C ALA A 11 -4.50 -2.69 19.92
N GLN A 12 -5.52 -3.45 19.52
CA GLN A 12 -6.64 -3.86 20.37
C GLN A 12 -6.22 -4.67 21.60
N LYS A 13 -5.14 -5.47 21.52
CA LYS A 13 -4.63 -6.24 22.66
C LYS A 13 -4.24 -5.38 23.87
N TYR A 14 -3.97 -4.11 23.64
CA TYR A 14 -3.47 -3.20 24.66
C TYR A 14 -4.55 -2.28 25.24
N ILE A 15 -5.80 -2.34 24.76
CA ILE A 15 -6.89 -1.53 25.32
C ILE A 15 -6.97 -1.73 26.84
N GLY A 16 -6.98 -0.62 27.58
CA GLY A 16 -6.96 -0.59 29.03
C GLY A 16 -5.58 -0.44 29.68
N VAL A 17 -4.47 -0.60 28.93
CA VAL A 17 -3.13 -0.23 29.44
C VAL A 17 -3.10 1.27 29.71
N SER A 18 -2.71 1.68 30.91
CA SER A 18 -2.81 3.07 31.36
C SER A 18 -1.59 3.54 32.15
N GLY A 19 -1.42 4.86 32.23
CA GLY A 19 -0.37 5.52 33.00
C GLY A 19 0.93 5.70 32.20
N THR A 20 1.70 6.73 32.56
CA THR A 20 2.95 7.08 31.85
C THR A 20 4.03 6.01 31.96
N ASP A 21 4.09 5.32 33.09
CA ASP A 21 5.04 4.23 33.32
C ASP A 21 4.47 2.93 32.74
N ASN A 22 4.55 2.83 31.42
CA ASN A 22 3.99 1.73 30.65
C ASN A 22 5.06 1.07 29.77
N ILE A 23 4.67 -0.06 29.18
CA ILE A 23 5.55 -0.86 28.30
C ILE A 23 6.02 -0.09 27.06
N PHE A 24 5.23 0.85 26.54
CA PHE A 24 5.52 1.59 25.31
C PHE A 24 6.63 2.63 25.54
N ASN A 25 6.48 3.43 26.60
CA ASN A 25 7.49 4.39 27.02
C ASN A 25 8.78 3.69 27.46
N THR A 26 8.67 2.62 28.27
CA THR A 26 9.84 1.85 28.72
C THR A 26 10.60 1.26 27.54
N TRP A 27 9.89 0.71 26.54
CA TRP A 27 10.51 0.21 25.31
C TRP A 27 11.15 1.34 24.48
N TYR A 28 10.48 2.48 24.35
CA TYR A 28 10.97 3.55 23.50
C TYR A 28 12.24 4.20 24.08
N TRP A 29 12.21 4.54 25.36
CA TRP A 29 13.26 5.30 26.07
C TRP A 29 14.33 4.41 26.72
N GLY A 30 14.02 3.14 26.98
CA GLY A 30 14.92 2.20 27.67
C GLY A 30 14.93 2.33 29.19
N PHE A 31 14.00 3.11 29.77
CA PHE A 31 13.85 3.29 31.22
C PHE A 31 12.39 3.64 31.59
N HIS A 32 12.05 3.44 32.86
CA HIS A 32 10.72 3.78 33.40
C HIS A 32 10.45 5.29 33.37
N CYS A 33 9.25 5.67 32.91
CA CYS A 33 8.85 7.07 32.73
C CYS A 33 7.69 7.43 33.66
N TYR A 34 7.88 8.38 34.58
CA TYR A 34 6.86 8.71 35.58
C TYR A 34 6.11 10.03 35.32
N ASP A 35 6.71 10.96 34.58
CA ASP A 35 6.16 12.29 34.36
C ASP A 35 5.32 12.34 33.06
N ALA A 36 3.99 12.41 33.22
CA ALA A 36 3.05 12.49 32.10
C ALA A 36 3.23 13.74 31.23
N GLY A 37 3.69 14.86 31.79
CA GLY A 37 3.91 16.10 31.04
C GLY A 37 5.16 16.05 30.16
N THR A 38 6.17 15.29 30.61
CA THR A 38 7.44 15.13 29.88
C THR A 38 7.40 13.97 28.88
N TYR A 39 6.62 12.92 29.16
CA TYR A 39 6.62 11.67 28.37
C TYR A 39 5.22 11.31 27.84
N PRO A 40 4.60 12.15 26.98
CA PRO A 40 3.40 11.75 26.25
C PRO A 40 3.74 10.55 25.37
N TRP A 41 2.81 9.60 25.31
CA TRP A 41 3.13 8.26 24.78
C TRP A 41 2.20 7.79 23.66
N CYS A 42 1.40 8.69 23.08
CA CYS A 42 0.55 8.37 21.93
C CYS A 42 1.37 7.85 20.73
N ALA A 43 2.44 8.55 20.35
CA ALA A 43 3.33 8.13 19.27
C ALA A 43 4.26 6.96 19.67
N ALA A 44 4.70 6.90 20.93
CA ALA A 44 5.46 5.76 21.43
C ALA A 44 4.64 4.46 21.34
N PHE A 45 3.34 4.52 21.64
CA PHE A 45 2.40 3.42 21.44
C PHE A 45 2.31 3.00 19.97
N GLN A 46 2.05 3.94 19.04
CA GLN A 46 1.98 3.59 17.60
C GLN A 46 3.29 2.97 17.09
N SER A 47 4.44 3.53 17.50
CA SER A 47 5.77 3.01 17.17
C SER A 47 6.00 1.60 17.73
N TYR A 48 5.51 1.32 18.95
CA TYR A 48 5.61 0.00 19.56
C TYR A 48 4.84 -1.04 18.75
N ILE A 49 3.60 -0.73 18.36
CA ILE A 49 2.78 -1.60 17.50
C ILE A 49 3.48 -1.85 16.16
N ALA A 50 4.02 -0.81 15.53
CA ALA A 50 4.76 -0.96 14.28
C ALA A 50 5.98 -1.87 14.44
N ASN A 51 6.74 -1.73 15.53
CA ASN A 51 7.90 -2.56 15.83
C ASN A 51 7.54 -4.03 16.04
N GLU A 52 6.49 -4.33 16.81
CA GLU A 52 6.06 -5.72 17.04
C GLU A 52 5.66 -6.44 15.76
N LEU A 53 5.27 -5.69 14.74
CA LEU A 53 4.85 -6.18 13.44
C LEU A 53 5.96 -6.17 12.37
N GLY A 54 7.21 -5.91 12.78
CA GLY A 54 8.36 -5.90 11.89
C GLY A 54 8.52 -4.63 11.06
N GLY A 55 7.86 -3.53 11.46
CA GLY A 55 7.94 -2.22 10.83
C GLY A 55 6.79 -1.94 9.86
N LEU A 56 6.44 -0.65 9.74
CA LEU A 56 5.37 -0.13 8.88
C LEU A 56 5.86 1.05 8.00
N GLY A 57 7.14 1.01 7.58
CA GLY A 57 7.70 2.00 6.65
C GLY A 57 8.11 3.35 7.28
N TYR A 58 8.32 3.39 8.61
CA TYR A 58 8.86 4.55 9.32
C TYR A 58 9.74 4.12 10.50
N ASP A 59 10.72 4.93 10.86
CA ASP A 59 11.54 4.76 12.06
C ASP A 59 10.76 5.21 13.31
N LYS A 60 10.93 4.48 14.42
CA LYS A 60 10.20 4.77 15.68
C LYS A 60 10.35 6.23 16.12
N SER A 61 9.27 6.81 16.63
CA SER A 61 9.23 8.17 17.18
C SER A 61 8.27 8.27 18.37
N ALA A 62 8.65 9.06 19.37
CA ALA A 62 7.78 9.45 20.49
C ALA A 62 7.01 10.76 20.23
N ALA A 63 7.20 11.39 19.06
CA ALA A 63 6.45 12.57 18.63
C ALA A 63 5.53 12.24 17.46
N ALA A 64 4.29 12.76 17.48
CA ALA A 64 3.30 12.58 16.40
C ALA A 64 3.84 13.07 15.04
N SER A 65 4.38 14.29 14.99
CA SER A 65 5.04 14.82 13.78
C SER A 65 6.23 13.98 13.32
N GLY A 66 6.95 13.35 14.26
CA GLY A 66 8.07 12.48 13.92
C GLY A 66 7.64 11.23 13.15
N ILE A 67 6.45 10.69 13.42
CA ILE A 67 5.85 9.62 12.61
C ILE A 67 5.27 10.20 11.32
N PHE A 68 4.44 11.23 11.42
CA PHE A 68 3.71 11.81 10.29
C PHE A 68 4.62 12.24 9.13
N ASN A 69 5.75 12.88 9.44
CA ASN A 69 6.67 13.40 8.42
C ASN A 69 7.42 12.32 7.63
N GLN A 70 7.38 11.07 8.07
CA GLN A 70 8.01 9.94 7.38
C GLN A 70 7.03 9.21 6.44
N LEU A 71 5.73 9.49 6.55
CA LEU A 71 4.69 8.73 5.88
C LEU A 71 3.99 9.56 4.78
N PRO A 72 3.49 8.91 3.71
CA PRO A 72 2.65 9.58 2.73
C PRO A 72 1.41 10.20 3.39
N ARG A 73 1.19 11.48 3.13
CA ARG A 73 -0.01 12.19 3.56
C ARG A 73 -1.22 11.71 2.76
N ILE A 74 -2.36 11.59 3.43
CA ILE A 74 -3.63 11.13 2.88
C ILE A 74 -4.64 12.28 2.92
N ALA A 75 -5.43 12.43 1.86
CA ALA A 75 -6.54 13.38 1.81
C ALA A 75 -7.76 12.77 2.52
N ASP A 76 -8.60 13.60 3.13
CA ASP A 76 -9.77 13.15 3.90
C ASP A 76 -10.70 12.20 3.12
N LYS A 77 -10.81 12.39 1.80
CA LYS A 77 -11.60 11.53 0.90
C LYS A 77 -11.05 10.11 0.74
N ASP A 78 -9.78 9.90 1.09
CA ASP A 78 -9.02 8.66 0.87
C ASP A 78 -8.71 7.93 2.19
N VAL A 79 -9.22 8.43 3.32
CA VAL A 79 -8.95 7.89 4.66
C VAL A 79 -9.56 6.51 4.80
N GLN A 80 -8.76 5.53 5.21
CA GLN A 80 -9.21 4.15 5.40
C GLN A 80 -8.76 3.60 6.77
N PRO A 81 -9.36 2.49 7.23
CA PRO A 81 -8.82 1.75 8.37
C PRO A 81 -7.34 1.41 8.16
N GLY A 82 -6.53 1.62 9.19
CA GLY A 82 -5.07 1.52 9.11
C GLY A 82 -4.37 2.86 8.93
N ASP A 83 -5.05 3.93 8.50
CA ASP A 83 -4.38 5.23 8.48
C ASP A 83 -4.12 5.74 9.89
N TYR A 84 -3.07 6.54 10.05
CA TYR A 84 -2.91 7.35 11.25
C TYR A 84 -3.58 8.71 11.05
N VAL A 85 -4.28 9.16 12.08
CA VAL A 85 -4.76 10.53 12.19
C VAL A 85 -3.94 11.25 13.25
N CYS A 86 -3.40 12.41 12.87
CA CYS A 86 -2.71 13.33 13.76
C CYS A 86 -3.59 14.54 14.06
N PHE A 87 -3.51 15.06 15.27
CA PHE A 87 -4.37 16.15 15.74
C PHE A 87 -3.57 17.37 16.17
N ASN A 88 -4.20 18.51 15.97
CA ASN A 88 -3.86 19.78 16.56
C ASN A 88 -5.10 20.32 17.29
N TRP A 89 -5.12 20.18 18.61
CA TRP A 89 -6.28 20.46 19.45
C TRP A 89 -6.69 21.93 19.46
N ASP A 90 -5.72 22.82 19.25
CA ASP A 90 -5.92 24.27 19.13
C ASP A 90 -6.40 24.72 17.74
N GLY A 91 -6.54 23.80 16.78
CA GLY A 91 -6.99 24.09 15.43
C GLY A 91 -5.92 24.63 14.48
N ARG A 92 -4.65 24.74 14.92
CA ARG A 92 -3.55 25.13 14.02
C ARG A 92 -3.41 24.10 12.89
N THR A 93 -3.08 24.53 11.68
CA THR A 93 -2.99 23.65 10.50
C THR A 93 -1.58 23.22 10.14
N ASP A 94 -0.57 23.69 10.88
CA ASP A 94 0.81 23.29 10.64
C ASP A 94 1.04 21.83 11.10
N THR A 95 1.81 21.09 10.31
CA THR A 95 2.16 19.69 10.62
C THR A 95 3.54 19.58 11.26
N SER A 96 4.20 20.71 11.53
CA SER A 96 5.57 20.76 12.04
C SER A 96 5.66 20.29 13.49
N TRP A 97 4.60 20.53 14.26
CA TRP A 97 4.43 20.04 15.62
C TRP A 97 2.97 19.68 15.85
N MET A 98 2.67 18.39 15.97
CA MET A 98 1.32 17.86 16.17
C MET A 98 1.12 17.32 17.58
N ASP A 99 -0.06 17.55 18.16
CA ASP A 99 -0.34 17.27 19.57
C ASP A 99 -0.52 15.78 19.85
N HIS A 100 -1.14 15.05 18.91
CA HIS A 100 -1.58 13.68 19.15
C HIS A 100 -1.62 12.86 17.88
N ILE A 101 -1.60 11.53 18.02
CA ILE A 101 -1.72 10.57 16.93
C ILE A 101 -2.54 9.34 17.37
N ALA A 102 -3.39 8.86 16.47
CA ALA A 102 -4.22 7.67 16.68
C ALA A 102 -4.32 6.81 15.42
N LEU A 103 -4.61 5.52 15.58
CA LEU A 103 -4.87 4.58 14.49
C LEU A 103 -6.35 4.59 14.11
N VAL A 104 -6.68 4.92 12.87
CA VAL A 104 -8.05 4.87 12.35
C VAL A 104 -8.47 3.42 12.16
N THR A 105 -9.65 3.08 12.67
CA THR A 105 -10.27 1.74 12.55
C THR A 105 -11.55 1.77 11.72
N GLU A 106 -12.24 2.92 11.70
CA GLU A 106 -13.43 3.17 10.90
C GLU A 106 -13.48 4.66 10.52
N PHE A 107 -13.94 5.00 9.32
CA PHE A 107 -14.17 6.38 8.89
C PHE A 107 -15.51 6.50 8.16
N ASN A 108 -16.33 7.45 8.57
CA ASN A 108 -17.63 7.73 7.97
C ASN A 108 -17.55 9.01 7.13
N TYR A 109 -17.41 8.85 5.82
CA TYR A 109 -17.23 9.95 4.87
C TYR A 109 -18.39 10.96 4.83
N SER A 110 -19.63 10.54 5.12
CA SER A 110 -20.79 11.43 5.06
C SER A 110 -20.90 12.36 6.27
N SER A 111 -20.34 11.96 7.40
CA SER A 111 -20.46 12.69 8.67
C SER A 111 -19.14 13.20 9.24
N GLY A 112 -18.00 12.67 8.76
CA GLY A 112 -16.67 12.93 9.28
C GLY A 112 -16.35 12.21 10.59
N TYR A 113 -17.24 11.37 11.11
CA TYR A 113 -16.95 10.58 12.31
C TYR A 113 -15.94 9.48 12.01
N MET A 114 -14.98 9.30 12.91
CA MET A 114 -13.95 8.28 12.81
C MET A 114 -13.78 7.57 14.16
N LYS A 115 -13.71 6.23 14.13
CA LYS A 115 -13.31 5.43 15.29
C LYS A 115 -11.81 5.22 15.23
N VAL A 116 -11.14 5.42 16.34
CA VAL A 116 -9.68 5.29 16.44
C VAL A 116 -9.28 4.45 17.65
N ILE A 117 -8.10 3.84 17.57
CA ILE A 117 -7.37 3.32 18.72
C ILE A 117 -6.19 4.24 18.99
N GLU A 118 -6.12 4.77 20.20
CA GLU A 118 -5.07 5.69 20.61
C GLU A 118 -4.42 5.23 21.90
N GLY A 119 -3.15 5.60 22.09
CA GLY A 119 -2.48 5.56 23.40
C GLY A 119 -2.46 6.97 23.99
N ASN A 120 -2.26 7.07 25.30
CA ASN A 120 -2.30 8.33 26.02
C ASN A 120 -3.63 9.11 25.86
N GLY A 121 -4.73 8.39 25.60
CA GLY A 121 -6.07 8.95 25.48
C GLY A 121 -6.78 9.08 26.83
N GLY A 122 -7.75 10.00 26.94
CA GLY A 122 -8.56 10.16 28.15
C GLY A 122 -7.84 10.90 29.31
N SER A 123 -8.42 10.85 30.51
CA SER A 123 -7.94 11.60 31.69
C SER A 123 -7.03 10.77 32.60
N GLY A 124 -6.12 11.42 33.33
CA GLY A 124 -5.41 10.81 34.48
C GLY A 124 -4.16 9.98 34.16
N GLY A 125 -3.34 10.41 33.20
CA GLY A 125 -2.10 9.71 32.78
C GLY A 125 -2.24 8.90 31.49
N GLY A 126 -3.43 8.96 30.89
CA GLY A 126 -3.76 8.38 29.60
C GLY A 126 -3.95 6.87 29.65
N CYS A 127 -4.71 6.33 28.70
CA CYS A 127 -4.82 4.89 28.46
C CYS A 127 -4.82 4.58 26.96
N VAL A 128 -4.66 3.29 26.65
CA VAL A 128 -5.02 2.78 25.34
C VAL A 128 -6.53 2.58 25.32
N GLN A 129 -7.20 3.21 24.36
CA GLN A 129 -8.66 3.14 24.25
C GLN A 129 -9.12 3.19 22.81
N GLU A 130 -10.31 2.65 22.58
CA GLU A 130 -11.12 3.00 21.41
C GLU A 130 -11.93 4.25 21.73
N THR A 131 -11.89 5.22 20.82
CA THR A 131 -12.69 6.44 20.94
C THR A 131 -13.17 6.89 19.56
N VAL A 132 -14.09 7.86 19.55
CA VAL A 132 -14.68 8.41 18.33
C VAL A 132 -14.42 9.91 18.28
N TYR A 133 -13.85 10.36 17.17
CA TYR A 133 -13.63 11.76 16.86
C TYR A 133 -14.47 12.18 15.65
N ASN A 134 -14.62 13.49 15.45
CA ASN A 134 -15.27 14.04 14.26
C ASN A 134 -14.30 14.97 13.55
N ASN A 135 -13.95 14.61 12.31
CA ASN A 135 -13.05 15.33 11.43
C ASN A 135 -13.51 16.76 11.10
N ASN A 136 -14.80 17.07 11.32
CA ASN A 136 -15.41 18.39 11.11
C ASN A 136 -15.49 19.24 12.40
N SER A 137 -14.65 18.95 13.40
CA SER A 137 -14.61 19.69 14.68
C SER A 137 -13.71 20.94 14.60
N SER A 138 -13.57 21.66 15.71
CA SER A 138 -12.72 22.87 15.81
C SER A 138 -11.21 22.59 15.83
N TYR A 139 -10.80 21.36 16.15
CA TYR A 139 -9.41 20.92 16.04
C TYR A 139 -9.07 20.55 14.60
N PHE A 140 -7.79 20.64 14.25
CA PHE A 140 -7.31 20.23 12.94
C PHE A 140 -6.84 18.77 12.98
N THR A 141 -7.06 18.07 11.87
CA THR A 141 -6.67 16.68 11.64
C THR A 141 -5.85 16.58 10.36
N ALA A 142 -4.85 15.69 10.36
CA ALA A 142 -4.17 15.28 9.14
C ALA A 142 -3.93 13.78 9.15
N PHE A 143 -4.08 13.15 7.99
CA PHE A 143 -3.96 11.71 7.84
C PHE A 143 -2.65 11.33 7.15
N CYS A 144 -2.06 10.21 7.55
CA CYS A 144 -0.91 9.61 6.88
C CYS A 144 -1.04 8.08 6.88
N ARG A 145 -0.45 7.42 5.88
CA ARG A 145 -0.60 5.97 5.69
C ARG A 145 0.70 5.22 5.95
N PRO A 146 0.75 4.36 6.98
CA PRO A 146 1.85 3.41 7.14
C PRO A 146 1.89 2.39 6.00
N GLN A 147 3.03 1.75 5.82
CA GLN A 147 3.21 0.71 4.81
C GLN A 147 2.74 -0.66 5.34
N TYR A 148 1.68 -1.20 4.74
CA TYR A 148 1.13 -2.51 5.06
C TYR A 148 1.39 -3.52 3.94
N THR A 149 1.42 -4.81 4.25
CA THR A 149 1.25 -5.85 3.23
C THR A 149 -0.19 -5.83 2.72
N GLY A 150 -0.36 -5.69 1.41
CA GLY A 150 -1.68 -5.52 0.81
C GLY A 150 -2.31 -4.15 1.05
N SER A 151 -1.60 -3.18 1.68
CA SER A 151 -1.98 -1.78 1.44
C SER A 151 -1.44 -1.41 0.08
N ASN A 152 -2.36 -1.30 -0.85
CA ASN A 152 -2.24 -0.45 -2.00
C ASN A 152 -1.49 0.83 -1.62
N ASN A 153 -0.29 0.97 -2.16
CA ASN A 153 0.21 2.26 -2.61
C ASN A 153 -0.63 2.76 -3.81
N ALA A 154 -1.94 2.53 -3.81
CA ALA A 154 -2.85 3.47 -4.39
C ALA A 154 -3.08 4.52 -3.27
N VAL A 155 -2.16 5.47 -3.05
CA VAL A 155 -2.40 6.79 -3.67
C VAL A 155 -3.48 6.65 -4.72
N ASP A 156 -4.64 7.25 -4.46
CA ASP A 156 -5.61 7.65 -5.47
C ASP A 156 -4.86 8.61 -6.42
N ALA A 157 -3.88 8.07 -7.15
CA ALA A 157 -3.23 8.69 -8.27
C ALA A 157 -4.39 8.82 -9.22
N ASP A 158 -4.95 10.02 -9.27
CA ASP A 158 -6.07 10.36 -10.12
C ASP A 158 -5.85 9.64 -11.45
N ASN A 159 -6.59 8.56 -11.67
CA ASN A 159 -6.36 7.69 -12.82
C ASN A 159 -7.01 8.30 -14.07
N GLY A 160 -7.57 9.51 -13.98
CA GLY A 160 -8.33 10.15 -15.05
C GLY A 160 -9.61 9.37 -15.40
N GLY A 161 -10.08 8.51 -14.51
CA GLY A 161 -11.10 7.51 -14.77
C GLY A 161 -10.69 6.47 -15.81
N ILE A 162 -9.40 6.13 -15.90
CA ILE A 162 -8.86 5.02 -16.69
C ILE A 162 -8.56 3.88 -15.71
N ASP A 163 -9.23 2.75 -15.90
CA ASP A 163 -8.93 1.53 -15.13
C ASP A 163 -8.14 0.58 -16.00
N ILE A 164 -7.17 -0.10 -15.39
CA ILE A 164 -6.48 -1.24 -15.99
C ILE A 164 -7.01 -2.55 -15.43
N TYR A 165 -7.12 -3.56 -16.28
CA TYR A 165 -7.43 -4.93 -15.91
C TYR A 165 -6.35 -5.84 -16.44
N TYR A 166 -5.91 -6.81 -15.64
CA TYR A 166 -4.86 -7.73 -16.03
C TYR A 166 -5.06 -9.11 -15.41
N SER A 167 -4.67 -10.14 -16.15
CA SER A 167 -4.75 -11.55 -15.75
C SER A 167 -3.50 -12.28 -16.23
N VAL A 168 -3.23 -13.42 -15.62
CA VAL A 168 -2.07 -14.27 -15.93
C VAL A 168 -2.49 -15.71 -16.19
N MET A 169 -1.73 -16.38 -17.03
CA MET A 169 -1.79 -17.82 -17.28
C MET A 169 -0.60 -18.51 -16.61
N LEU A 170 -0.85 -19.64 -15.95
CA LEU A 170 0.16 -20.45 -15.27
C LEU A 170 0.69 -21.56 -16.20
N GLU A 171 1.76 -22.23 -15.77
CA GLU A 171 2.43 -23.35 -16.50
C GLU A 171 1.46 -24.45 -16.99
N ASP A 172 0.41 -24.76 -16.23
CA ASP A 172 -0.57 -25.79 -16.58
C ASP A 172 -1.71 -25.29 -17.49
N GLY A 173 -1.59 -24.06 -18.00
CA GLY A 173 -2.62 -23.39 -18.80
C GLY A 173 -3.77 -22.80 -17.98
N THR A 174 -3.71 -22.86 -16.64
CA THR A 174 -4.74 -22.22 -15.79
C THR A 174 -4.69 -20.70 -15.94
N ILE A 175 -5.83 -20.11 -16.31
CA ILE A 175 -6.01 -18.65 -16.35
C ILE A 175 -6.61 -18.20 -15.02
N LEU A 176 -5.99 -17.22 -14.38
CA LEU A 176 -6.46 -16.65 -13.12
C LEU A 176 -7.46 -15.49 -13.33
N PRO A 177 -8.27 -15.14 -12.32
CA PRO A 177 -9.16 -13.98 -12.40
C PRO A 177 -8.42 -12.69 -12.76
N GLU A 178 -9.12 -11.76 -13.41
CA GLU A 178 -8.60 -10.42 -13.66
C GLU A 178 -8.54 -9.61 -12.36
N ILE A 179 -7.44 -8.86 -12.20
CA ILE A 179 -7.31 -7.80 -11.21
C ILE A 179 -7.59 -6.47 -11.88
N LYS A 180 -8.32 -5.60 -11.20
CA LYS A 180 -8.57 -4.22 -11.64
C LYS A 180 -7.67 -3.27 -10.85
N ASN A 181 -6.75 -2.56 -11.49
CA ASN A 181 -5.76 -1.73 -10.81
C ASN A 181 -5.09 -2.54 -9.67
N LEU A 182 -5.18 -2.07 -8.42
CA LEU A 182 -4.80 -2.84 -7.23
C LEU A 182 -6.03 -3.19 -6.38
N GLU A 183 -7.21 -3.24 -6.97
CA GLU A 183 -8.42 -3.68 -6.26
C GLU A 183 -8.31 -5.18 -5.97
N PRO A 184 -8.51 -5.60 -4.71
CA PRO A 184 -8.48 -6.99 -4.35
C PRO A 184 -9.51 -7.82 -5.11
N ASP A 185 -9.13 -9.00 -5.57
CA ASP A 185 -10.05 -9.96 -6.16
C ASP A 185 -10.89 -10.69 -5.09
N SER A 186 -11.63 -11.73 -5.50
CA SER A 186 -12.42 -12.53 -4.58
C SER A 186 -11.61 -13.30 -3.53
N SER A 187 -10.31 -13.51 -3.76
CA SER A 187 -9.37 -14.08 -2.79
C SER A 187 -8.84 -13.04 -1.79
N GLY A 188 -9.02 -11.75 -2.11
CA GLY A 188 -8.43 -10.64 -1.37
C GLY A 188 -7.03 -10.27 -1.85
N ASP A 189 -6.57 -10.80 -2.98
CA ASP A 189 -5.27 -10.49 -3.55
C ASP A 189 -5.37 -9.28 -4.51
N ASP A 190 -4.46 -8.32 -4.37
CA ASP A 190 -4.35 -7.10 -5.20
C ASP A 190 -3.35 -7.27 -6.35
N PHE A 191 -3.09 -8.52 -6.76
CA PHE A 191 -2.11 -8.91 -7.77
C PHE A 191 -2.59 -10.13 -8.55
N ALA A 192 -2.15 -10.26 -9.79
CA ALA A 192 -2.42 -11.43 -10.60
C ALA A 192 -1.27 -12.44 -10.43
N GLY A 193 -1.60 -13.70 -10.13
CA GLY A 193 -0.61 -14.76 -9.94
C GLY A 193 -0.80 -15.50 -8.62
N ILE A 194 0.02 -16.54 -8.40
CA ILE A 194 0.04 -17.31 -7.16
C ILE A 194 1.50 -17.42 -6.73
N ARG A 195 1.81 -16.99 -5.51
CA ARG A 195 3.19 -17.06 -4.99
C ARG A 195 3.75 -18.48 -5.13
N GLY A 196 4.91 -18.60 -5.75
CA GLY A 196 5.57 -19.88 -6.01
C GLY A 196 5.14 -20.58 -7.31
N ARG A 197 4.15 -20.06 -8.06
CA ARG A 197 3.74 -20.59 -9.36
C ARG A 197 4.13 -19.63 -10.47
N GLU A 198 4.85 -20.13 -11.47
CA GLU A 198 5.36 -19.33 -12.57
C GLU A 198 4.25 -18.86 -13.52
N ILE A 199 4.42 -17.65 -14.05
CA ILE A 199 3.53 -17.02 -15.04
C ILE A 199 4.06 -17.30 -16.45
N TYR A 200 3.20 -17.83 -17.33
CA TYR A 200 3.50 -18.25 -18.72
C TYR A 200 2.78 -17.40 -19.77
N GLY A 201 1.81 -16.59 -19.35
CA GLY A 201 1.14 -15.61 -20.20
C GLY A 201 0.58 -14.44 -19.39
N ILE A 202 0.54 -13.25 -19.99
CA ILE A 202 -0.04 -12.04 -19.40
C ILE A 202 -1.03 -11.45 -20.39
N ALA A 203 -2.24 -11.11 -19.93
CA ALA A 203 -3.26 -10.40 -20.71
C ALA A 203 -3.64 -9.10 -19.99
N ILE A 204 -3.72 -7.99 -20.73
CA ILE A 204 -3.93 -6.64 -20.17
C ILE A 204 -4.91 -5.84 -21.03
N ARG A 205 -5.88 -5.16 -20.41
CA ARG A 205 -6.77 -4.18 -21.06
C ARG A 205 -6.99 -2.94 -20.23
N VAL A 206 -7.43 -1.86 -20.88
CA VAL A 206 -7.78 -0.58 -20.22
C VAL A 206 -9.18 -0.13 -20.61
N THR A 207 -9.83 0.67 -19.76
CA THR A 207 -11.19 1.19 -20.05
C THR A 207 -11.20 2.35 -21.03
N LYS A 208 -10.09 3.07 -21.16
CA LYS A 208 -9.94 4.24 -22.04
C LYS A 208 -8.50 4.30 -22.57
N GLY A 209 -8.35 4.87 -23.75
CA GLY A 209 -7.08 4.89 -24.45
C GLY A 209 -6.75 3.53 -25.07
N ASN A 210 -5.47 3.28 -25.31
CA ASN A 210 -4.98 1.99 -25.79
C ASN A 210 -3.75 1.57 -24.97
N ILE A 211 -3.45 0.28 -24.96
CA ILE A 211 -2.25 -0.26 -24.34
C ILE A 211 -1.54 -1.16 -25.33
N LYS A 212 -0.21 -1.19 -25.27
CA LYS A 212 0.58 -2.26 -25.88
C LYS A 212 1.52 -2.83 -24.85
N TYR A 213 1.77 -4.12 -24.94
CA TYR A 213 2.67 -4.80 -24.02
C TYR A 213 3.32 -6.02 -24.66
N ARG A 214 4.48 -6.42 -24.15
CA ARG A 214 5.20 -7.63 -24.58
C ARG A 214 5.99 -8.20 -23.42
N VAL A 215 6.40 -9.44 -23.54
CA VAL A 215 7.20 -10.12 -22.52
C VAL A 215 8.50 -10.66 -23.10
N ARG A 216 9.45 -10.88 -22.21
CA ARG A 216 10.57 -11.78 -22.46
C ARG A 216 10.41 -13.01 -21.57
N THR A 217 10.60 -14.18 -22.14
CA THR A 217 10.63 -15.46 -21.42
C THR A 217 12.01 -15.70 -20.79
N VAL A 218 12.08 -16.65 -19.85
CA VAL A 218 13.31 -16.98 -19.09
C VAL A 218 14.46 -17.48 -19.96
N ASP A 219 14.17 -18.11 -21.09
CA ASP A 219 15.16 -18.53 -22.09
C ASP A 219 15.69 -17.36 -22.95
N GLY A 220 15.14 -16.16 -22.76
CA GLY A 220 15.61 -14.93 -23.36
C GLY A 220 14.85 -14.49 -24.61
N VAL A 221 13.86 -15.23 -25.06
CA VAL A 221 13.05 -14.88 -26.25
C VAL A 221 12.19 -13.65 -25.94
N LEU A 222 12.31 -12.63 -26.80
CA LEU A 222 11.48 -11.42 -26.73
C LEU A 222 10.31 -11.59 -27.69
N HIS A 223 9.09 -11.55 -27.17
CA HIS A 223 7.89 -11.63 -27.98
C HIS A 223 7.54 -10.27 -28.58
N GLU A 224 6.73 -10.29 -29.64
CA GLU A 224 6.20 -9.07 -30.26
C GLU A 224 5.20 -8.39 -29.33
N PHE A 225 4.92 -7.11 -29.62
CA PHE A 225 3.86 -6.39 -28.92
C PHE A 225 2.48 -6.94 -29.27
N VAL A 226 1.66 -7.04 -28.23
CA VAL A 226 0.23 -7.31 -28.33
C VAL A 226 -0.57 -6.17 -27.70
N ASP A 227 -1.84 -6.07 -28.06
CA ASP A 227 -2.80 -5.11 -27.50
C ASP A 227 -4.16 -5.72 -27.10
N GLY A 228 -4.34 -7.04 -27.33
CA GLY A 228 -5.54 -7.78 -26.94
C GLY A 228 -5.56 -8.19 -25.48
N CYS A 229 -6.64 -8.85 -25.06
CA CYS A 229 -6.82 -9.36 -23.68
C CYS A 229 -7.70 -10.63 -23.68
N ASP A 230 -7.33 -11.61 -24.50
CA ASP A 230 -8.05 -12.87 -24.70
C ASP A 230 -7.06 -14.02 -24.83
N PHE A 231 -6.93 -14.86 -23.80
CA PHE A 231 -6.02 -16.01 -23.82
C PHE A 231 -6.36 -17.07 -24.89
N SER A 232 -7.54 -17.01 -25.52
CA SER A 232 -7.88 -17.87 -26.65
C SER A 232 -7.37 -17.35 -28.00
N ASP A 233 -6.99 -16.07 -28.08
CA ASP A 233 -6.30 -15.49 -29.24
C ASP A 233 -4.78 -15.58 -29.05
N TYR A 234 -4.20 -16.65 -29.61
CA TYR A 234 -2.77 -16.93 -29.54
C TYR A 234 -1.89 -15.85 -30.22
N TYR A 235 -2.40 -15.10 -31.20
CA TYR A 235 -1.57 -14.20 -31.99
C TYR A 235 -1.44 -12.81 -31.36
N ASN A 236 -2.50 -12.31 -30.72
CA ASN A 236 -2.54 -10.95 -30.21
C ASN A 236 -3.32 -10.80 -28.89
N GLY A 237 -3.86 -11.88 -28.33
CA GLY A 237 -4.70 -11.83 -27.16
C GLY A 237 -3.96 -11.73 -25.83
N TYR A 238 -2.71 -12.19 -25.78
CA TYR A 238 -1.85 -12.15 -24.59
C TYR A 238 -0.37 -12.15 -24.98
N ALA A 239 0.49 -11.71 -24.06
CA ALA A 239 1.94 -11.74 -24.23
C ALA A 239 2.51 -13.00 -23.57
N GLY A 240 3.31 -13.76 -24.33
CA GLY A 240 3.91 -15.04 -23.95
C GLY A 240 3.67 -16.09 -25.03
N ASP A 241 4.19 -17.30 -24.83
CA ASP A 241 3.92 -18.46 -25.69
C ASP A 241 3.06 -19.52 -24.98
N GLY A 242 2.87 -19.41 -23.66
CA GLY A 242 2.21 -20.46 -22.88
C GLY A 242 3.05 -21.71 -22.67
N GLU A 243 4.33 -21.68 -23.06
CA GLU A 243 5.26 -22.81 -22.97
C GLU A 243 6.48 -22.50 -22.10
N HIS A 244 6.85 -21.23 -21.96
CA HIS A 244 8.00 -20.80 -21.16
C HIS A 244 7.60 -19.72 -20.14
N ALA A 245 8.21 -19.79 -18.96
CA ALA A 245 7.99 -18.81 -17.91
C ALA A 245 8.41 -17.40 -18.36
N ILE A 246 7.64 -16.40 -17.93
CA ILE A 246 7.92 -14.98 -18.16
C ILE A 246 9.01 -14.51 -17.21
N ALA A 247 9.91 -13.69 -17.74
CA ALA A 247 11.02 -13.08 -17.01
C ALA A 247 10.91 -11.54 -16.92
N THR A 248 10.43 -10.91 -18.00
CA THR A 248 10.25 -9.45 -18.04
C THR A 248 8.95 -9.05 -18.72
N LEU A 249 8.43 -7.87 -18.38
CA LEU A 249 7.26 -7.24 -19.00
C LEU A 249 7.62 -5.82 -19.45
N GLU A 250 7.28 -5.47 -20.69
CA GLU A 250 7.30 -4.10 -21.20
C GLU A 250 5.86 -3.70 -21.51
N ALA A 251 5.37 -2.58 -20.96
CA ALA A 251 4.02 -2.08 -21.21
C ALA A 251 4.03 -0.55 -21.40
N TYR A 252 3.13 -0.05 -22.24
CA TYR A 252 2.98 1.39 -22.49
C TYR A 252 1.52 1.77 -22.69
N LEU A 253 1.09 2.80 -21.98
CA LEU A 253 -0.25 3.35 -22.05
C LEU A 253 -0.31 4.52 -23.03
N TYR A 254 -1.21 4.44 -23.99
CA TYR A 254 -1.65 5.58 -24.79
C TYR A 254 -2.87 6.21 -24.12
N SER A 255 -2.63 7.02 -23.08
CA SER A 255 -3.72 7.68 -22.34
C SER A 255 -4.40 8.75 -23.22
N PRO A 256 -5.73 8.95 -23.12
CA PRO A 256 -6.46 9.86 -24.01
C PRO A 256 -5.94 11.30 -24.03
N ASN A 257 -5.47 11.81 -22.88
CA ASN A 257 -4.96 13.17 -22.75
C ASN A 257 -3.41 13.22 -22.69
N GLY A 258 -2.73 12.07 -22.70
CA GLY A 258 -1.27 11.99 -22.56
C GLY A 258 -0.73 12.39 -21.19
N ASP A 259 -1.57 12.36 -20.15
CA ASP A 259 -1.25 12.82 -18.78
C ASP A 259 -1.24 11.71 -17.74
N LYS A 260 -1.62 10.48 -18.12
CA LYS A 260 -1.60 9.28 -17.29
C LYS A 260 -0.64 8.24 -17.85
N TYR A 261 -0.11 7.45 -16.92
CA TYR A 261 0.88 6.41 -17.18
C TYR A 261 0.48 5.11 -16.49
N ILE A 262 0.94 3.99 -17.03
CA ILE A 262 0.86 2.71 -16.31
C ILE A 262 2.08 2.55 -15.39
N TYR A 263 1.83 2.08 -14.17
CA TYR A 263 2.86 1.64 -13.24
C TYR A 263 2.69 0.15 -13.00
N TYR A 264 3.75 -0.62 -13.19
CA TYR A 264 3.68 -2.07 -13.06
C TYR A 264 4.96 -2.66 -12.48
N ARG A 265 4.83 -3.81 -11.81
CA ARG A 265 5.97 -4.55 -11.22
C ARG A 265 5.71 -6.04 -11.20
N LEU A 266 6.80 -6.79 -11.20
CA LEU A 266 6.81 -8.24 -11.14
C LEU A 266 7.51 -8.72 -9.86
N SER A 267 7.08 -9.86 -9.35
CA SER A 267 7.76 -10.58 -8.28
C SER A 267 8.50 -11.78 -8.85
N PRO A 268 9.81 -11.95 -8.60
CA PRO A 268 10.46 -13.23 -8.81
C PRO A 268 9.76 -14.32 -8.00
N VAL A 269 9.79 -15.55 -8.50
CA VAL A 269 9.22 -16.70 -7.80
C VAL A 269 9.68 -16.73 -6.33
N ASN A 270 8.70 -16.73 -5.42
CA ASN A 270 8.85 -16.76 -3.96
C ASN A 270 9.53 -15.55 -3.29
N GLN A 271 9.86 -14.48 -4.01
CA GLN A 271 10.60 -13.32 -3.49
C GLN A 271 9.69 -12.09 -3.32
N ASP A 272 10.27 -10.96 -2.92
CA ASP A 272 9.58 -9.67 -2.91
C ASP A 272 9.56 -9.04 -4.32
N TYR A 273 8.62 -8.14 -4.57
CA TYR A 273 8.50 -7.45 -5.85
C TYR A 273 9.74 -6.62 -6.19
N TYR A 274 10.05 -6.58 -7.49
CA TYR A 274 10.90 -5.53 -8.04
C TYR A 274 10.27 -4.13 -7.87
N PRO A 275 11.07 -3.06 -8.00
CA PRO A 275 10.54 -1.70 -8.10
C PRO A 275 9.53 -1.54 -9.24
N TYR A 276 8.66 -0.53 -9.12
CA TYR A 276 7.72 -0.16 -10.18
C TYR A 276 8.45 0.39 -11.42
N GLN A 277 8.03 -0.09 -12.58
CA GLN A 277 8.32 0.49 -13.89
C GLN A 277 7.14 1.38 -14.31
N ARG A 278 7.44 2.58 -14.82
CA ARG A 278 6.45 3.47 -15.43
C ARG A 278 6.54 3.37 -16.95
N ASP A 279 5.45 3.03 -17.62
CA ASP A 279 5.44 2.79 -19.08
C ASP A 279 6.72 2.03 -19.53
N MET A 280 7.42 2.51 -20.56
CA MET A 280 8.73 2.02 -20.98
C MET A 280 9.84 3.04 -20.69
N ASP A 281 9.66 3.87 -19.67
CA ASP A 281 10.63 4.91 -19.31
C ASP A 281 11.99 4.32 -18.93
N LYS A 282 13.05 5.02 -19.35
CA LYS A 282 14.43 4.69 -19.04
C LYS A 282 15.10 5.86 -18.31
N ASN A 283 15.54 5.63 -17.08
CA ASN A 283 16.23 6.60 -16.26
C ASN A 283 17.12 5.87 -15.23
N ALA A 284 17.70 6.59 -14.25
CA ALA A 284 18.59 5.98 -13.27
C ALA A 284 17.94 4.90 -12.38
N LEU A 285 16.60 4.85 -12.32
CA LEU A 285 15.82 3.92 -11.51
C LEU A 285 15.01 2.91 -12.34
N MET A 286 14.98 3.05 -13.68
CA MET A 286 14.12 2.27 -14.58
C MET A 286 14.89 1.93 -15.87
N ASP A 287 14.79 0.68 -16.33
CA ASP A 287 15.46 0.18 -17.53
C ASP A 287 14.49 -0.06 -18.71
N GLY A 288 13.21 0.23 -18.51
CA GLY A 288 12.15 0.19 -19.53
C GLY A 288 11.29 -1.07 -19.49
N TYR A 289 11.52 -1.96 -18.51
CA TYR A 289 10.71 -3.15 -18.27
C TYR A 289 10.65 -3.46 -16.77
N ALA A 290 9.63 -4.22 -16.35
CA ALA A 290 9.64 -4.86 -15.04
C ALA A 290 10.23 -6.26 -15.14
N GLY A 291 10.92 -6.74 -14.10
CA GLY A 291 11.48 -8.08 -14.05
C GLY A 291 12.99 -8.12 -14.26
N LYS A 292 13.53 -9.32 -14.47
CA LYS A 292 14.95 -9.53 -14.76
C LYS A 292 15.10 -10.70 -15.72
N VAL A 293 15.87 -10.50 -16.79
CA VAL A 293 16.16 -11.54 -17.78
C VAL A 293 16.68 -12.81 -17.10
N GLY A 294 16.09 -13.96 -17.45
CA GLY A 294 16.47 -15.27 -16.92
C GLY A 294 15.93 -15.60 -15.52
N VAL A 295 15.08 -14.76 -14.94
CA VAL A 295 14.47 -15.01 -13.61
C VAL A 295 12.95 -15.13 -13.76
N PRO A 296 12.34 -16.29 -13.46
CA PRO A 296 10.90 -16.46 -13.57
C PRO A 296 10.14 -15.62 -12.53
N VAL A 297 8.91 -15.24 -12.87
CA VAL A 297 8.04 -14.41 -12.04
C VAL A 297 6.75 -15.13 -11.65
N ASP A 298 6.21 -14.82 -10.47
CA ASP A 298 5.02 -15.49 -9.93
C ASP A 298 3.82 -14.57 -9.70
N ARG A 299 4.04 -13.25 -9.66
CA ARG A 299 2.99 -12.26 -9.42
C ARG A 299 3.25 -10.97 -10.19
N LEU A 300 2.16 -10.34 -10.63
CA LEU A 300 2.10 -9.08 -11.37
C LEU A 300 1.19 -8.10 -10.62
N GLN A 301 1.64 -6.86 -10.46
CA GLN A 301 0.82 -5.74 -9.98
C GLN A 301 0.87 -4.59 -10.96
N MET A 302 -0.28 -3.96 -11.21
CA MET A 302 -0.40 -2.82 -12.13
C MET A 302 -1.43 -1.80 -11.65
N TYR A 303 -1.19 -0.51 -11.90
CA TYR A 303 -2.18 0.55 -11.72
C TYR A 303 -1.94 1.72 -12.67
N ILE A 304 -2.92 2.61 -12.78
CA ILE A 304 -2.81 3.87 -13.54
C ILE A 304 -2.58 5.04 -12.58
N GLY A 305 -1.68 5.95 -12.95
CA GLY A 305 -1.44 7.19 -12.19
C GLY A 305 -0.83 8.32 -13.01
#